data_AF-A0A816LXX0-F1
#
_entry.id   AF-A0A816LXX0-F1
#
_cell.length_a   1.000
_cell.length_b   1.000
_cell.length_c   1.000
_cell.angle_alpha   90.00
_cell.angle_beta   90.00
_cell.angle_gamma   90.00
#
_symmetry.space_group_name_H-M   'P 1'
#
loop_
_entity.id
_entity.type
_entity.pdbx_description
1 polymer ?
#
loop_
_entity_poly.entity_id
_entity_poly.type
_entity_poly.pdbx_seq_one_letter_code
_entity_poly.pdbx_strand_id
1 'polypeptide(L)'
;MIYSHRESIAQNRKILLGKNIVTHTVKPRLHQNSPASFIGLKGITLREMNPLKDHVYQGYALSVIIFEQSPIVEPSIWLLIEDENGDLERLFIYNTPPPEGWQLIKHTYTYGAQLSILNPYMRMTADQKPAIRIDDVSSIILHGDIHNVKDMCRCCGQANASSVCGKCKSAHYCSKECQTLDWKQYGHKLICS
;
A
#
# COMPACT_ATOMS: atom_id res chain seq x y z
N MET A 1 -8.96 7.02 -6.67
CA MET A 1 -8.36 6.41 -5.46
C MET A 1 -7.02 7.07 -5.04
N ILE A 2 -6.02 7.13 -5.93
CA ILE A 2 -4.67 7.68 -5.64
C ILE A 2 -4.71 9.06 -4.95
N TYR A 3 -5.44 10.03 -5.52
CA TYR A 3 -5.55 11.38 -4.92
C TYR A 3 -6.06 11.32 -3.48
N SER A 4 -7.11 10.55 -3.21
CA SER A 4 -7.69 10.42 -1.87
C SER A 4 -6.76 9.73 -0.87
N HIS A 5 -5.90 8.82 -1.33
CA HIS A 5 -4.85 8.21 -0.50
C HIS A 5 -3.83 9.28 -0.09
N ARG A 6 -3.34 10.06 -1.06
CA ARG A 6 -2.36 11.14 -0.83
C ARG A 6 -2.89 12.28 0.02
N GLU A 7 -4.16 12.63 -0.14
CA GLU A 7 -4.85 13.59 0.71
C GLU A 7 -4.89 13.11 2.16
N SER A 8 -5.22 11.83 2.38
CA SER A 8 -5.18 11.22 3.71
C SER A 8 -3.77 11.24 4.31
N ILE A 9 -2.73 10.93 3.52
CA ILE A 9 -1.33 11.05 3.97
C ILE A 9 -1.01 12.48 4.39
N ALA A 10 -1.34 13.47 3.56
CA ALA A 10 -1.06 14.87 3.84
C ALA A 10 -1.79 15.39 5.09
N GLN A 11 -3.04 14.98 5.30
CA GLN A 11 -3.81 15.31 6.49
C GLN A 11 -3.19 14.68 7.75
N ASN A 12 -2.83 13.39 7.70
CA ASN A 12 -2.21 12.71 8.83
C ASN A 12 -0.82 13.26 9.16
N ARG A 13 -0.01 13.64 8.16
CA ARG A 13 1.27 14.34 8.41
C ARG A 13 1.08 15.64 9.20
N LYS A 14 0.05 16.44 8.87
CA LYS A 14 -0.27 17.67 9.63
C LYS A 14 -0.64 17.37 11.08
N ILE A 15 -1.41 16.30 11.32
CA ILE A 15 -1.81 15.86 12.66
C ILE A 15 -0.57 15.42 13.47
N LEU A 16 0.31 14.61 12.87
CA LEU A 16 1.55 14.15 13.51
C LEU A 16 2.49 15.31 13.87
N LEU A 17 2.61 16.32 13.00
CA LEU A 17 3.38 17.55 13.26
C LEU A 17 2.74 18.42 14.37
N GLY A 18 1.43 18.27 14.63
CA GLY A 18 0.64 19.05 15.58
C GLY A 18 0.62 18.53 17.03
N LYS A 19 1.37 17.48 17.38
CA LYS A 19 1.55 16.95 18.76
C LYS A 19 0.26 16.60 19.54
N ASN A 20 -0.77 16.07 18.90
CA ASN A 20 -1.82 15.31 19.60
C ASN A 20 -2.09 14.02 18.83
N ILE A 21 -1.26 13.00 19.11
CA ILE A 21 -1.38 11.66 18.54
C ILE A 21 -2.56 10.97 19.21
N VAL A 22 -3.75 11.20 18.68
CA VAL A 22 -4.92 10.36 19.00
C VAL A 22 -4.97 9.25 17.94
N THR A 23 -4.14 8.22 18.12
CA THR A 23 -4.17 7.01 17.30
C THR A 23 -5.31 6.11 17.79
N HIS A 24 -6.56 6.54 17.62
CA HIS A 24 -7.68 5.61 17.74
C HIS A 24 -7.72 4.73 16.48
N THR A 25 -6.86 3.71 16.43
CA THR A 25 -7.08 2.60 15.51
C THR A 25 -8.32 1.87 15.97
N VAL A 26 -9.31 1.75 15.09
CA VAL A 26 -10.46 0.89 15.33
C VAL A 26 -9.95 -0.53 15.49
N LYS A 27 -10.10 -1.10 16.70
CA LYS A 27 -9.68 -2.46 17.00
C LYS A 27 -10.22 -3.42 15.93
N PRO A 28 -9.42 -4.38 15.45
CA PRO A 28 -9.90 -5.38 14.51
C PRO A 28 -11.05 -6.20 15.11
N ARG A 29 -12.02 -6.56 14.27
CA ARG A 29 -13.10 -7.49 14.61
C ARG A 29 -12.69 -8.94 14.39
N LEU A 30 -11.77 -9.17 13.44
CA LEU A 30 -11.19 -10.45 13.07
C LEU A 30 -9.67 -10.31 13.08
N HIS A 31 -8.95 -11.41 13.26
CA HIS A 31 -7.50 -11.42 13.19
C HIS A 31 -7.04 -12.24 11.98
N GLN A 32 -6.09 -11.68 11.24
CA GLN A 32 -5.44 -12.33 10.12
C GLN A 32 -4.15 -13.00 10.58
N ASN A 33 -3.98 -14.27 10.21
CA ASN A 33 -2.78 -15.06 10.49
C ASN A 33 -2.32 -15.75 9.21
N SER A 34 -1.01 -15.98 9.10
CA SER A 34 -0.44 -16.78 8.02
C SER A 34 -1.02 -18.21 8.04
N PRO A 35 -1.28 -18.83 6.86
CA PRO A 35 -1.77 -20.20 6.81
C PRO A 35 -0.70 -21.19 7.31
N ALA A 36 -1.15 -22.32 7.88
CA ALA A 36 -0.24 -23.38 8.33
C ALA A 36 0.51 -24.07 7.17
N SER A 37 0.04 -23.91 5.94
CA SER A 37 0.65 -24.45 4.72
C SER A 37 0.42 -23.50 3.54
N PHE A 38 1.42 -23.39 2.67
CA PHE A 38 1.32 -22.64 1.41
C PHE A 38 0.73 -23.47 0.27
N ILE A 39 0.55 -24.78 0.45
CA ILE A 39 0.04 -25.69 -0.58
C ILE A 39 -1.48 -25.55 -0.67
N GLY A 40 -1.99 -25.42 -1.90
CA GLY A 40 -3.43 -25.44 -2.19
C GLY A 40 -4.14 -24.09 -1.95
N LEU A 41 -3.39 -23.01 -1.74
CA LEU A 41 -3.96 -21.67 -1.72
C LEU A 41 -4.51 -21.30 -3.09
N LYS A 42 -5.72 -20.74 -3.10
CA LYS A 42 -6.38 -20.25 -4.32
C LYS A 42 -6.00 -18.79 -4.58
N GLY A 43 -5.83 -18.42 -5.83
CA GLY A 43 -5.77 -17.01 -6.19
C GLY A 43 -7.07 -16.29 -5.85
N ILE A 44 -6.98 -15.04 -5.43
CA ILE A 44 -8.12 -14.11 -5.32
C ILE A 44 -7.69 -12.72 -5.81
N THR A 45 -8.63 -12.01 -6.41
CA THR A 45 -8.48 -10.63 -6.88
C THR A 45 -9.25 -9.66 -5.97
N LEU A 46 -8.94 -8.37 -6.04
CA LEU A 46 -9.65 -7.37 -5.24
C LEU A 46 -11.14 -7.31 -5.58
N ARG A 47 -11.53 -7.57 -6.84
CA ARG A 47 -12.94 -7.61 -7.29
C ARG A 47 -13.75 -8.73 -6.67
N GLU A 48 -13.11 -9.84 -6.34
CA GLU A 48 -13.77 -11.00 -5.71
C GLU A 48 -13.95 -10.80 -4.20
N MET A 49 -13.28 -9.81 -3.62
CA MET A 49 -13.42 -9.45 -2.22
C MET A 49 -14.60 -8.50 -2.00
N ASN A 50 -15.31 -8.65 -0.88
CA ASN A 50 -16.44 -7.79 -0.53
C ASN A 50 -15.92 -6.59 0.28
N PRO A 51 -15.87 -5.37 -0.28
CA PRO A 51 -15.31 -4.21 0.40
C PRO A 51 -16.18 -3.70 1.56
N LEU A 52 -17.43 -4.18 1.66
CA LEU A 52 -18.39 -3.75 2.68
C LEU A 52 -18.39 -4.65 3.92
N LYS A 53 -17.62 -5.74 3.91
CA LYS A 53 -17.64 -6.75 4.96
C LYS A 53 -16.24 -7.00 5.49
N ASP A 54 -16.10 -6.92 6.82
CA ASP A 54 -14.94 -7.45 7.52
C ASP A 54 -14.86 -8.97 7.28
N HIS A 55 -13.84 -9.40 6.55
CA HIS A 55 -13.68 -10.80 6.15
C HIS A 55 -12.22 -11.19 5.94
N VAL A 56 -11.81 -12.30 6.56
CA VAL A 56 -10.51 -12.95 6.33
C VAL A 56 -10.71 -14.07 5.32
N TYR A 57 -10.13 -13.95 4.13
CA TYR A 57 -10.28 -14.91 3.04
C TYR A 57 -9.35 -16.11 3.23
N GLN A 58 -9.69 -17.01 4.14
CA GLN A 58 -8.85 -18.17 4.46
C GLN A 58 -8.66 -19.12 3.27
N GLY A 59 -7.44 -19.59 3.06
CA GLY A 59 -7.08 -20.47 1.95
C GLY A 59 -6.87 -19.75 0.62
N TYR A 60 -6.74 -18.42 0.64
CA TYR A 60 -6.49 -17.61 -0.53
C TYR A 60 -5.17 -16.84 -0.45
N ALA A 61 -4.63 -16.51 -1.62
CA ALA A 61 -3.49 -15.63 -1.81
C ALA A 61 -3.86 -14.51 -2.80
N LEU A 62 -3.64 -13.26 -2.39
CA LEU A 62 -3.82 -12.08 -3.23
C LEU A 62 -2.44 -11.59 -3.69
N SER A 63 -2.19 -11.61 -4.99
CA SER A 63 -0.94 -11.11 -5.58
C SER A 63 -1.10 -9.66 -6.02
N VAL A 64 -0.20 -8.79 -5.56
CA VAL A 64 -0.25 -7.34 -5.84
C VAL A 64 1.13 -6.74 -6.05
N ILE A 65 1.14 -5.55 -6.64
CA ILE A 65 2.30 -4.65 -6.71
C ILE A 65 2.05 -3.46 -5.78
N ILE A 66 3.08 -3.01 -5.06
CA ILE A 66 3.02 -1.77 -4.28
C ILE A 66 3.05 -0.60 -5.25
N PHE A 67 1.93 0.08 -5.41
CA PHE A 67 1.79 1.26 -6.26
C PHE A 67 2.38 2.51 -5.58
N GLU A 68 2.11 2.66 -4.28
CA GLU A 68 2.56 3.80 -3.49
C GLU A 68 2.76 3.45 -2.00
N GLN A 69 3.62 4.20 -1.33
CA GLN A 69 3.89 4.09 0.09
C GLN A 69 3.77 5.46 0.79
N SER A 70 3.31 5.45 2.03
CA SER A 70 3.31 6.61 2.93
C SER A 70 4.54 6.61 3.82
N PRO A 71 5.14 7.76 4.19
CA PRO A 71 6.13 7.81 5.27
C PRO A 71 5.45 7.85 6.65
N ILE A 72 4.27 7.26 6.80
CA ILE A 72 3.60 7.07 8.09
C ILE A 72 3.71 5.58 8.40
N VAL A 73 4.34 5.23 9.52
CA VAL A 73 4.46 3.84 10.01
C VAL A 73 3.76 3.62 11.35
N GLU A 74 3.31 4.68 12.01
CA GLU A 74 2.57 4.60 13.26
C GLU A 74 1.13 5.06 13.02
N PRO A 75 0.13 4.25 13.40
CA PRO A 75 0.21 2.95 14.10
C PRO A 75 0.41 1.75 13.14
N SER A 76 0.53 2.02 11.84
CA SER A 76 0.73 1.01 10.79
C SER A 76 1.49 1.62 9.61
N ILE A 77 2.15 0.77 8.82
CA ILE A 77 2.65 1.09 7.48
C ILE A 77 1.46 1.22 6.54
N TRP A 78 1.41 2.29 5.74
CA TRP A 78 0.32 2.53 4.78
C TRP A 78 0.84 2.42 3.35
N LEU A 79 0.24 1.52 2.59
CA LEU A 79 0.55 1.26 1.20
C LEU A 79 -0.72 1.42 0.35
N LEU A 80 -0.53 1.71 -0.93
CA LEU A 80 -1.52 1.54 -1.98
C LEU A 80 -1.01 0.41 -2.88
N ILE A 81 -1.85 -0.61 -3.08
CA ILE A 81 -1.51 -1.81 -3.85
C ILE A 81 -2.39 -1.91 -5.08
N GLU A 82 -1.88 -2.54 -6.13
CA GLU A 82 -2.57 -2.83 -7.39
C GLU A 82 -2.57 -4.35 -7.62
N ASP A 83 -3.71 -4.94 -7.95
CA ASP A 83 -3.80 -6.35 -8.35
C ASP A 83 -3.61 -6.55 -9.85
N GLU A 84 -3.70 -7.80 -10.32
CA GLU A 84 -3.52 -8.15 -11.74
C GLU A 84 -4.57 -7.55 -12.69
N ASN A 85 -5.70 -7.06 -12.18
CA ASN A 85 -6.75 -6.42 -12.97
C ASN A 85 -6.56 -4.90 -13.07
N GLY A 86 -5.51 -4.36 -12.44
CA GLY A 86 -5.28 -2.92 -12.32
C GLY A 86 -6.17 -2.26 -11.28
N ASP A 87 -6.84 -3.03 -10.42
CA ASP A 87 -7.65 -2.47 -9.35
C ASP A 87 -6.75 -2.06 -8.18
N LEU A 88 -7.02 -0.89 -7.62
CA LEU A 88 -6.25 -0.35 -6.51
C LEU A 88 -6.99 -0.60 -5.19
N GLU A 89 -6.24 -0.83 -4.11
CA GLU A 89 -6.76 -0.81 -2.74
C GLU A 89 -5.69 -0.37 -1.73
N ARG A 90 -6.13 0.16 -0.59
CA ARG A 90 -5.25 0.50 0.53
C ARG A 90 -4.85 -0.76 1.29
N LEU A 91 -3.60 -0.80 1.74
CA LEU A 91 -3.05 -1.86 2.57
C LEU A 91 -2.43 -1.25 3.84
N PHE A 92 -2.79 -1.79 4.99
CA PHE A 92 -2.26 -1.37 6.29
C PHE A 92 -1.58 -2.53 7.00
N ILE A 93 -0.28 -2.40 7.26
CA ILE A 93 0.52 -3.41 7.99
C ILE A 93 0.73 -2.91 9.42
N TYR A 94 0.18 -3.64 10.38
CA TYR A 94 0.26 -3.32 11.80
C TYR A 94 1.42 -4.04 12.47
N ASN A 95 1.69 -3.70 13.73
CA ASN A 95 2.71 -4.33 14.57
C ASN A 95 4.14 -4.15 14.04
N THR A 96 4.39 -3.03 13.35
CA THR A 96 5.72 -2.63 12.83
C THR A 96 6.14 -1.28 13.44
N PRO A 97 6.50 -1.22 14.73
CA PRO A 97 6.89 0.02 15.37
C PRO A 97 8.18 0.59 14.75
N PRO A 98 8.49 1.88 14.95
CA PRO A 98 9.83 2.40 14.71
C PRO A 98 10.88 1.79 15.64
N PRO A 99 12.12 1.58 15.16
CA PRO A 99 12.63 1.96 13.84
C PRO A 99 12.36 0.93 12.73
N GLU A 100 11.86 -0.28 13.05
CA GLU A 100 11.71 -1.37 12.07
C GLU A 100 10.77 -0.97 10.93
N GLY A 101 9.63 -0.34 11.24
CA GLY A 101 8.69 0.16 10.24
C GLY A 101 9.33 1.11 9.23
N TRP A 102 10.25 1.97 9.67
CA TRP A 102 10.97 2.89 8.78
C TRP A 102 11.92 2.16 7.84
N GLN A 103 12.60 1.12 8.32
CA GLN A 103 13.49 0.32 7.50
C GLN A 103 12.71 -0.46 6.44
N LEU A 104 11.56 -1.02 6.81
CA LEU A 104 10.68 -1.75 5.91
C LEU A 104 10.19 -0.86 4.77
N ILE A 105 9.68 0.34 5.06
CA ILE A 105 9.23 1.25 3.99
C ILE A 105 10.38 1.72 3.09
N LYS A 106 11.58 1.88 3.65
CA LYS A 106 12.73 2.40 2.90
C LYS A 106 13.34 1.36 1.96
N HIS A 107 13.38 0.09 2.37
CA HIS A 107 14.17 -0.94 1.66
C HIS A 107 13.35 -2.14 1.18
N THR A 108 12.15 -2.36 1.73
CA THR A 108 11.38 -3.58 1.50
C THR A 108 10.07 -3.29 0.77
N TYR A 109 9.23 -2.43 1.32
CA TYR A 109 7.94 -2.05 0.76
C TYR A 109 8.09 -0.85 -0.17
N THR A 110 8.97 -0.98 -1.15
CA THR A 110 9.22 0.04 -2.17
C THR A 110 8.18 -0.02 -3.27
N TYR A 111 7.93 1.10 -3.93
CA TYR A 111 7.04 1.12 -5.09
C TYR A 111 7.57 0.25 -6.23
N GLY A 112 6.67 -0.50 -6.87
CA GLY A 112 7.01 -1.52 -7.86
C GLY A 112 7.35 -2.87 -7.24
N ALA A 113 7.47 -2.98 -5.90
CA ALA A 113 7.69 -4.26 -5.25
C ALA A 113 6.45 -5.15 -5.38
N GLN A 114 6.64 -6.40 -5.79
CA GLN A 114 5.56 -7.38 -5.88
C GLN A 114 5.48 -8.21 -4.60
N LEU A 115 4.27 -8.45 -4.10
CA LEU A 115 4.05 -9.30 -2.93
C LEU A 115 2.78 -10.15 -3.07
N SER A 116 2.72 -11.25 -2.34
CA SER A 116 1.50 -12.03 -2.14
C SER A 116 1.07 -11.93 -0.68
N ILE A 117 -0.22 -11.68 -0.48
CA ILE A 117 -0.88 -11.59 0.83
C ILE A 117 -1.67 -12.87 1.04
N LEU A 118 -1.30 -13.62 2.07
CA LEU A 118 -1.94 -14.87 2.43
C LEU A 118 -3.09 -14.61 3.40
N ASN A 119 -4.20 -15.32 3.20
CA ASN A 119 -5.44 -15.11 3.95
C ASN A 119 -5.81 -13.62 4.05
N PRO A 120 -5.95 -12.88 2.93
CA PRO A 120 -6.09 -11.43 2.98
C PRO A 120 -7.32 -11.02 3.78
N TYR A 121 -7.18 -10.00 4.63
CA TYR A 121 -8.25 -9.49 5.47
C TYR A 121 -8.76 -8.14 4.93
N MET A 122 -9.90 -8.19 4.23
CA MET A 122 -10.64 -7.00 3.81
C MET A 122 -11.46 -6.47 4.98
N ARG A 123 -11.42 -5.15 5.20
CA ARG A 123 -12.25 -4.50 6.21
C ARG A 123 -12.61 -3.07 5.84
N MET A 124 -13.66 -2.57 6.50
CA MET A 124 -13.96 -1.15 6.51
C MET A 124 -13.09 -0.43 7.55
N THR A 125 -12.51 0.71 7.15
CA THR A 125 -11.71 1.58 8.03
C THR A 125 -12.58 2.66 8.68
N ALA A 126 -12.01 3.43 9.62
CA ALA A 126 -12.71 4.53 10.29
C ALA A 126 -13.19 5.63 9.33
N ASP A 127 -12.52 5.82 8.19
CA ASP A 127 -12.93 6.75 7.14
C ASP A 127 -13.93 6.14 6.13
N GLN A 128 -14.59 5.03 6.51
CA GLN A 128 -15.65 4.37 5.73
C GLN A 128 -15.20 3.98 4.32
N LYS A 129 -13.94 3.57 4.19
CA LYS A 129 -13.36 3.07 2.96
C LYS A 129 -12.81 1.65 3.18
N PRO A 130 -12.82 0.78 2.16
CA PRO A 130 -12.21 -0.54 2.26
C PRO A 130 -10.68 -0.44 2.40
N ALA A 131 -10.09 -1.45 3.01
CA ALA A 131 -8.65 -1.66 3.01
C ALA A 131 -8.32 -3.12 3.35
N ILE A 132 -7.19 -3.59 2.85
CA ILE A 132 -6.56 -4.80 3.35
C ILE A 132 -5.80 -4.49 4.64
N ARG A 133 -6.02 -5.32 5.65
CA ARG A 133 -5.32 -5.26 6.93
C ARG A 133 -4.40 -6.46 7.08
N ILE A 134 -3.16 -6.21 7.52
CA ILE A 134 -2.21 -7.25 7.91
C ILE A 134 -1.96 -7.14 9.40
N ASP A 135 -2.31 -8.20 10.13
CA ASP A 135 -2.02 -8.32 11.56
C ASP A 135 -0.72 -9.11 11.80
N ASP A 136 -0.46 -10.09 10.93
CA ASP A 136 0.70 -11.00 10.99
C ASP A 136 1.59 -10.80 9.76
N VAL A 137 2.77 -10.22 9.93
CA VAL A 137 3.71 -9.96 8.82
C VAL A 137 4.19 -11.22 8.11
N SER A 138 4.12 -12.40 8.75
CA SER A 138 4.48 -13.68 8.13
C SER A 138 3.46 -14.16 7.08
N SER A 139 2.33 -13.46 6.96
CA SER A 139 1.35 -13.64 5.88
C SER A 139 1.71 -12.92 4.59
N ILE A 140 2.84 -12.21 4.55
CA ILE A 140 3.33 -11.53 3.35
C ILE A 140 4.48 -12.35 2.77
N ILE A 141 4.37 -12.68 1.49
CA ILE A 141 5.48 -13.21 0.68
C ILE A 141 5.96 -12.08 -0.22
N LEU A 142 7.19 -11.62 -0.01
CA LEU A 142 7.84 -10.69 -0.92
C LEU A 142 8.41 -11.48 -2.11
N HIS A 143 8.09 -11.04 -3.32
CA HIS A 143 8.74 -11.57 -4.51
C HIS A 143 10.11 -10.93 -4.67
N GLY A 144 11.08 -11.69 -5.16
CA GLY A 144 12.45 -11.19 -5.37
C GLY A 144 12.51 -10.12 -6.46
N ASP A 145 13.63 -9.38 -6.52
CA ASP A 145 13.81 -8.20 -7.39
C ASP A 145 13.49 -8.41 -8.88
N ILE A 146 13.62 -9.64 -9.38
CA ILE A 146 13.29 -9.99 -10.77
C ILE A 146 11.80 -9.78 -11.11
N HIS A 147 10.94 -9.82 -10.10
CA HIS A 147 9.50 -9.60 -10.23
C HIS A 147 9.10 -8.13 -10.01
N ASN A 148 10.01 -7.30 -9.49
CA ASN A 148 9.70 -5.91 -9.21
C ASN A 148 9.64 -5.10 -10.51
N VAL A 149 8.70 -4.15 -10.54
CA VAL A 149 8.58 -3.21 -11.66
C VAL A 149 9.68 -2.17 -11.56
N LYS A 150 10.77 -2.39 -12.31
CA LYS A 150 11.93 -1.49 -12.35
C LYS A 150 11.52 -0.08 -12.79
N ASP A 151 11.97 0.92 -12.04
CA ASP A 151 11.72 2.34 -12.32
C ASP A 151 10.25 2.60 -12.65
N MET A 152 9.34 2.08 -11.83
CA MET A 152 7.90 2.15 -12.10
C MET A 152 7.41 3.61 -12.16
N CYS A 153 6.68 3.94 -13.22
CA CYS A 153 6.05 5.24 -13.38
C CYS A 153 5.00 5.46 -12.28
N ARG A 154 5.19 6.51 -11.48
CA ARG A 154 4.30 6.89 -10.37
C ARG A 154 2.87 7.24 -10.82
N CYS A 155 2.71 7.57 -12.11
CA CYS A 155 1.41 7.97 -12.66
C CYS A 155 0.62 6.80 -13.24
N CYS A 156 1.27 5.92 -14.00
CA CYS A 156 0.59 4.90 -14.82
C CYS A 156 1.07 3.46 -14.57
N GLY A 157 2.01 3.23 -13.65
CA GLY A 157 2.50 1.89 -13.31
C GLY A 157 3.44 1.24 -14.32
N GLN A 158 3.70 1.86 -15.48
CA GLN A 158 4.60 1.30 -16.49
C GLN A 158 6.06 1.26 -16.02
N ALA A 159 6.78 0.20 -16.40
CA ALA A 159 8.20 0.02 -16.12
C ALA A 159 9.11 1.00 -16.89
N ASN A 160 10.37 1.06 -16.47
CA ASN A 160 11.47 1.75 -17.16
C ASN A 160 11.21 3.26 -17.39
N ALA A 161 10.61 3.93 -16.41
CA ALA A 161 10.45 5.37 -16.47
C ALA A 161 11.82 6.08 -16.49
N SER A 162 11.99 6.97 -17.48
CA SER A 162 13.28 7.59 -17.79
C SER A 162 13.53 8.91 -17.07
N SER A 163 12.53 9.48 -16.41
CA SER A 163 12.63 10.77 -15.74
C SER A 163 12.23 10.68 -14.27
N VAL A 164 12.76 11.58 -13.44
CA VAL A 164 12.45 11.67 -12.01
C VAL A 164 11.93 13.06 -11.64
N CYS A 165 11.08 13.13 -10.62
CA CYS A 165 10.61 14.40 -10.09
C CYS A 165 11.79 15.28 -9.69
N GLY A 166 11.85 16.51 -10.23
CA GLY A 166 12.93 17.44 -9.96
C GLY A 166 13.09 17.83 -8.49
N LYS A 167 12.02 17.73 -7.69
CA LYS A 167 12.00 18.11 -6.27
C LYS A 167 12.40 16.93 -5.35
N CYS A 168 11.60 15.86 -5.31
CA CYS A 168 11.84 14.75 -4.39
C CYS A 168 12.86 13.72 -4.87
N LYS A 169 13.21 13.73 -6.18
CA LYS A 169 14.13 12.79 -6.82
C LYS A 169 13.79 11.30 -6.68
N SER A 170 12.59 10.96 -6.18
CA SER A 170 12.17 9.58 -5.87
C SER A 170 10.96 9.09 -6.65
N ALA A 171 10.17 9.99 -7.23
CA ALA A 171 9.07 9.61 -8.11
C ALA A 171 9.56 9.57 -9.56
N HIS A 172 9.38 8.43 -10.24
CA HIS A 172 9.74 8.25 -11.63
C HIS A 172 8.53 8.46 -12.55
N TYR A 173 8.77 8.94 -13.77
CA TYR A 173 7.75 9.18 -14.79
C TYR A 173 8.24 8.75 -16.18
N CYS A 174 7.40 8.03 -16.92
CA CYS A 174 7.70 7.65 -18.30
C CYS A 174 7.59 8.84 -19.27
N SER A 175 6.88 9.90 -18.88
CA SER A 175 6.74 11.11 -19.70
C SER A 175 6.43 12.36 -18.88
N LYS A 176 6.59 13.53 -19.52
CA LYS A 176 6.25 14.83 -18.92
C LYS A 176 4.73 14.97 -18.69
N GLU A 177 3.93 14.35 -19.54
CA GLU A 177 2.48 14.28 -19.42
C GLU A 177 2.10 13.53 -18.14
N CYS A 178 2.69 12.35 -17.91
CA CYS A 178 2.50 11.59 -16.67
C CYS A 178 2.89 12.40 -15.43
N GLN A 179 4.03 13.08 -15.45
CA GLN A 179 4.44 13.94 -14.33
C GLN A 179 3.45 15.08 -14.09
N THR A 180 2.96 15.73 -15.14
CA THR A 180 2.01 16.83 -15.05
C THR A 180 0.66 16.37 -14.54
N LEU A 181 0.19 15.22 -15.03
CA LEU A 181 -1.05 14.57 -14.61
C LEU A 181 -0.97 14.19 -13.14
N ASP A 182 0.11 13.54 -12.73
CA ASP A 182 0.35 13.14 -11.36
C ASP A 182 0.40 14.34 -10.39
N TRP A 183 1.02 15.44 -10.82
CA TRP A 183 1.09 16.68 -10.04
C TRP A 183 -0.27 17.34 -9.86
N LYS A 184 -1.02 17.50 -10.96
CA LYS A 184 -2.25 18.30 -10.99
C LYS A 184 -3.48 17.52 -10.55
N GLN A 185 -3.62 16.28 -11.01
CA GLN A 185 -4.82 15.47 -10.82
C GLN A 185 -4.65 14.40 -9.75
N TYR A 186 -3.52 13.69 -9.70
CA TYR A 186 -3.31 12.65 -8.68
C TYR A 186 -2.65 13.17 -7.41
N GLY A 187 -2.28 14.44 -7.35
CA GLY A 187 -1.90 15.11 -6.10
C GLY A 187 -0.49 14.80 -5.60
N HIS A 188 0.48 14.51 -6.48
CA HIS A 188 1.89 14.32 -6.05
C HIS A 188 2.41 15.48 -5.20
N LYS A 189 1.96 16.71 -5.51
CA LYS A 189 2.26 17.93 -4.74
C LYS A 189 1.96 17.82 -3.25
N LEU A 190 1.00 16.97 -2.85
CA LEU A 190 0.59 16.78 -1.45
C LEU A 190 1.60 15.96 -0.64
N ILE A 191 2.36 15.09 -1.32
CA ILE A 191 3.29 14.15 -0.68
C ILE A 191 4.76 14.38 -1.06
N CYS A 192 5.02 15.23 -2.06
CA CYS A 192 6.35 15.55 -2.56
C CYS A 192 7.19 16.31 -1.54
N SER A 193 8.11 15.58 -0.89
CA SER A 193 9.17 16.08 -0.02
C SER A 193 10.51 15.96 -0.70
#